data_AF-A0A0P1ATP3-F1
#
_entry.id   AF-A0A0P1ATP3-F1
#
_cell.length_a   1.000
_cell.length_b   1.000
_cell.length_c   1.000
_cell.angle_alpha   90.00
_cell.angle_beta   90.00
_cell.angle_gamma   90.00
#
_symmetry.space_group_name_H-M   'P 1'
#
loop_
_entity.id
_entity.type
_entity.pdbx_description
1 polymer ?
#
loop_
_entity_poly.entity_id
_entity_poly.type
_entity_poly.pdbx_seq_one_letter_code
_entity_poly.pdbx_strand_id
1 'polypeptide(L)'
;MSILHKTRSSADHQEAANQFDVNDDVILTSNDGADDTITIMVHLRDKIIPIHCGFGTQQVIWLGYVAIARYVEDADGIEGGSQGWLHLGNPAKIMRDGKQELTFTDIICDVLHDRNHVYVSTSLG
;
A
#
# COMPACT_ATOMS: atom_id res chain seq x y z
N MET A 1 61.30 -32.08 -19.55
CA MET A 1 60.11 -32.94 -19.65
C MET A 1 59.10 -32.49 -18.61
N SER A 2 57.92 -32.08 -19.06
CA SER A 2 56.60 -32.29 -18.43
C SER A 2 55.64 -31.26 -19.02
N ILE A 3 54.82 -31.75 -19.95
CA ILE A 3 53.61 -31.09 -20.44
C ILE A 3 52.48 -31.68 -19.58
N LEU A 4 51.67 -30.87 -18.88
CA LEU A 4 50.24 -31.19 -18.71
C LEU A 4 49.33 -30.00 -18.35
N HIS A 5 48.54 -29.58 -19.35
CA HIS A 5 47.13 -29.17 -19.36
C HIS A 5 46.55 -28.13 -18.37
N LYS A 6 46.42 -26.89 -18.89
CA LYS A 6 45.16 -26.17 -19.18
C LYS A 6 43.90 -26.54 -18.37
N THR A 7 43.43 -25.59 -17.56
CA THR A 7 41.99 -25.32 -17.37
C THR A 7 41.68 -23.92 -17.88
N ARG A 8 40.57 -23.84 -18.61
CA ARG A 8 40.05 -22.67 -19.34
C ARG A 8 39.04 -21.99 -18.42
N SER A 9 39.12 -20.67 -18.23
CA SER A 9 37.90 -19.86 -18.18
C SER A 9 38.22 -18.44 -18.60
N SER A 10 37.34 -17.94 -19.46
CA SER A 10 37.46 -16.75 -20.30
C SER A 10 36.99 -15.48 -19.59
N ALA A 11 37.30 -14.37 -20.26
CA ALA A 11 36.62 -13.07 -20.23
C ALA A 11 36.96 -12.14 -19.06
N ASP A 12 37.17 -10.83 -19.23
CA ASP A 12 37.36 -9.96 -20.41
C ASP A 12 37.87 -8.61 -19.86
N HIS A 13 38.56 -7.84 -20.69
CA HIS A 13 38.86 -6.43 -20.47
C HIS A 13 37.58 -5.60 -20.28
N GLN A 14 37.61 -4.56 -19.43
CA GLN A 14 37.71 -3.15 -19.85
C GLN A 14 37.49 -2.20 -18.66
N GLU A 15 38.39 -1.23 -18.51
CA GLU A 15 38.08 0.08 -17.91
C GLU A 15 36.95 0.77 -18.69
N ALA A 16 35.97 1.30 -17.98
CA ALA A 16 35.34 2.59 -18.31
C ALA A 16 34.65 3.11 -17.05
N ALA A 17 35.28 4.09 -16.41
CA ALA A 17 34.63 4.95 -15.44
C ALA A 17 33.47 5.67 -16.16
N ASN A 18 32.25 5.15 -16.02
CA ASN A 18 31.08 5.87 -16.46
C ASN A 18 30.69 6.84 -15.35
N GLN A 19 31.30 8.01 -15.45
CA GLN A 19 30.96 9.23 -14.74
C GLN A 19 29.51 9.59 -15.08
N PHE A 20 28.55 9.12 -14.28
CA PHE A 20 27.22 9.73 -14.25
C PHE A 20 27.37 11.02 -13.44
N ASP A 21 27.41 12.14 -14.15
CA ASP A 21 27.34 13.47 -13.61
C ASP A 21 26.03 13.58 -12.80
N VAL A 22 26.15 13.62 -11.47
CA VAL A 22 25.01 13.89 -10.57
C VAL A 22 24.73 15.38 -10.66
N ASN A 23 24.13 15.79 -11.78
CA ASN A 23 23.37 17.03 -11.87
C ASN A 23 21.91 16.64 -12.07
N ASP A 24 21.36 16.00 -11.06
CA ASP A 24 19.92 15.79 -10.93
C ASP A 24 19.44 16.65 -9.77
N ASP A 25 19.50 17.97 -9.96
CA ASP A 25 18.59 18.90 -9.28
C ASP A 25 17.18 18.57 -9.77
N VAL A 26 16.64 17.42 -9.35
CA VAL A 26 15.26 17.06 -9.60
C VAL A 26 14.43 18.10 -8.86
N ILE A 27 13.93 19.08 -9.61
CA ILE A 27 12.94 20.02 -9.11
C ILE A 27 11.71 19.17 -8.79
N LEU A 28 11.54 18.86 -7.49
CA LEU A 28 10.29 18.33 -6.97
C LEU A 28 9.24 19.43 -7.12
N THR A 29 8.66 19.54 -8.30
CA THR A 29 7.46 20.34 -8.48
C THR A 29 6.37 19.65 -7.68
N SER A 30 5.81 20.34 -6.69
CA SER A 30 4.55 19.93 -6.09
C SER A 30 3.60 19.57 -7.23
N ASN A 31 3.02 18.37 -7.19
CA ASN A 31 2.01 18.01 -8.15
C ASN A 31 0.78 18.87 -7.81
N ASP A 32 0.62 20.03 -8.46
CA ASP A 32 -0.47 20.99 -8.23
C ASP A 32 -1.88 20.38 -8.42
N GLY A 33 -1.98 19.12 -8.87
CA GLY A 33 -3.21 18.33 -8.86
C GLY A 33 -3.43 17.47 -7.61
N ALA A 34 -2.56 17.53 -6.59
CA ALA A 34 -2.63 16.72 -5.38
C ALA A 34 -3.47 17.38 -4.26
N ASP A 35 -3.93 18.61 -4.45
CA ASP A 35 -4.73 19.34 -3.47
C ASP A 35 -6.14 18.74 -3.28
N ASP A 36 -6.64 18.01 -4.28
CA ASP A 36 -7.94 17.32 -4.25
C ASP A 36 -7.82 15.84 -3.80
N THR A 37 -6.77 15.49 -3.05
CA THR A 37 -6.59 14.11 -2.59
C THR A 37 -7.37 13.81 -1.31
N ILE A 38 -8.05 12.66 -1.31
CA ILE A 38 -8.88 12.19 -0.19
C ILE A 38 -8.09 11.14 0.60
N THR A 39 -7.92 11.35 1.90
CA THR A 39 -7.43 10.32 2.82
C THR A 39 -8.56 9.88 3.74
N ILE A 40 -8.90 8.58 3.74
CA ILE A 40 -9.94 8.03 4.60
C ILE A 40 -9.34 7.35 5.83
N MET A 41 -9.91 7.61 7.00
CA MET A 41 -9.49 7.03 8.27
C MET A 41 -10.29 5.76 8.55
N VAL A 42 -9.76 4.60 8.16
CA VAL A 42 -10.46 3.32 8.28
C VAL A 42 -10.21 2.68 9.64
N HIS A 43 -11.24 2.56 10.45
CA HIS A 43 -11.25 1.78 11.69
C HIS A 43 -11.48 0.32 11.37
N LEU A 44 -10.53 -0.52 11.76
CA LEU A 44 -10.57 -1.96 11.58
C LEU A 44 -10.09 -2.63 12.87
N ARG A 45 -11.01 -3.30 13.56
CA ARG A 45 -10.83 -3.78 14.95
C ARG A 45 -10.37 -2.63 15.87
N ASP A 46 -9.14 -2.75 16.38
CA ASP A 46 -8.48 -1.87 17.33
C ASP A 46 -7.55 -0.84 16.66
N LYS A 47 -7.44 -0.88 15.32
CA LYS A 47 -6.50 -0.06 14.54
C LYS A 47 -7.22 0.96 13.67
N ILE A 48 -6.55 2.10 13.45
CA ILE A 48 -6.96 3.11 12.47
C ILE A 48 -5.91 3.11 11.36
N ILE A 49 -6.33 2.78 10.15
CA ILE A 49 -5.47 2.67 8.96
C ILE A 49 -5.80 3.83 8.03
N PRO A 50 -4.91 4.82 7.85
CA PRO A 50 -5.11 5.88 6.86
C PRO A 50 -4.96 5.30 5.44
N ILE A 51 -5.92 5.60 4.57
CA ILE A 51 -5.90 5.17 3.17
C ILE A 51 -5.97 6.39 2.27
N HIS A 52 -4.87 6.65 1.58
CA HIS A 52 -4.82 7.65 0.51
C HIS A 52 -5.54 7.13 -0.73
N CYS A 53 -6.60 7.82 -1.14
CA CYS A 53 -7.50 7.42 -2.22
C CYS A 53 -7.25 8.20 -3.53
N GLY A 54 -6.25 9.08 -3.55
CA GLY A 54 -6.09 10.05 -4.64
C GLY A 54 -7.37 10.86 -4.79
N PHE A 55 -7.92 10.92 -6.01
CA PHE A 55 -9.21 11.57 -6.29
C PHE A 55 -10.46 10.83 -5.78
N GLY A 56 -10.32 9.67 -5.12
CA GLY A 56 -11.45 8.93 -4.55
C GLY A 56 -12.39 8.26 -5.55
N THR A 57 -11.93 7.98 -6.77
CA THR A 57 -12.74 7.34 -7.83
C THR A 57 -12.98 5.83 -7.63
N GLN A 58 -12.42 5.24 -6.57
CA GLN A 58 -12.58 3.82 -6.27
C GLN A 58 -13.92 3.57 -5.55
N GLN A 59 -14.40 2.33 -5.60
CA GLN A 59 -15.59 1.92 -4.85
C GLN A 59 -15.32 1.80 -3.36
N VAL A 60 -16.32 2.05 -2.51
CA VAL A 60 -16.20 1.99 -1.05
C VAL A 60 -15.67 0.64 -0.54
N ILE A 61 -16.04 -0.49 -1.16
CA ILE A 61 -15.53 -1.82 -0.75
C ILE A 61 -14.00 -1.93 -0.83
N TRP A 62 -13.35 -1.16 -1.71
CA TRP A 62 -11.90 -1.13 -1.84
C TRP A 62 -11.22 -0.71 -0.53
N LEU A 63 -11.83 0.21 0.24
CA LEU A 63 -11.31 0.62 1.55
C LEU A 63 -11.19 -0.56 2.51
N GLY A 64 -12.19 -1.45 2.52
CA GLY A 64 -12.19 -2.65 3.35
C GLY A 64 -11.06 -3.61 2.98
N TYR A 65 -10.90 -3.92 1.69
CA TYR A 65 -9.84 -4.81 1.24
C TYR A 65 -8.44 -4.25 1.51
N VAL A 66 -8.24 -2.96 1.27
CA VAL A 66 -6.95 -2.30 1.54
C VAL A 66 -6.65 -2.27 3.04
N ALA A 67 -7.64 -1.99 3.88
CA ALA A 67 -7.46 -2.02 5.33
C ALA A 67 -7.07 -3.42 5.81
N ILE A 68 -7.72 -4.47 5.33
CA ILE A 68 -7.38 -5.87 5.66
C ILE A 68 -5.96 -6.23 5.19
N ALA A 69 -5.58 -5.83 3.98
CA ALA A 69 -4.24 -6.09 3.45
C ALA A 69 -3.13 -5.37 4.24
N ARG A 70 -3.44 -4.20 4.81
CA ARG A 70 -2.53 -3.41 5.66
C ARG A 70 -2.62 -3.75 7.13
N TYR A 71 -3.55 -4.61 7.54
CA TYR A 71 -3.67 -5.01 8.93
C TYR A 71 -2.48 -5.87 9.32
N VAL A 72 -1.65 -5.31 10.20
CA VAL A 72 -0.56 -6.00 10.88
C VAL A 72 -1.09 -6.37 12.25
N GLU A 73 -1.14 -7.65 12.57
CA GLU A 73 -1.52 -8.13 13.90
C GLU A 73 -0.29 -8.10 14.80
N ASP A 74 -0.43 -7.53 16.00
CA ASP A 74 0.64 -7.57 17.02
C ASP A 74 0.56 -8.89 17.80
N ALA A 75 0.50 -10.03 17.10
CA ALA A 75 0.44 -11.33 17.73
C ALA A 75 1.86 -11.86 18.01
N ASP A 76 2.12 -12.13 19.29
CA ASP A 76 3.27 -12.90 19.80
C ASP A 76 4.68 -12.42 19.42
N GLY A 77 4.90 -11.10 19.38
CA GLY A 77 6.26 -10.54 19.28
C GLY A 77 6.99 -10.80 17.97
N ILE A 78 6.28 -11.26 16.94
CA ILE A 78 6.80 -11.36 15.58
C ILE A 78 6.45 -10.08 14.83
N GLU A 79 7.40 -9.16 14.76
CA GLU A 79 7.33 -8.05 13.82
C GLU A 79 7.31 -8.61 12.38
N GLY A 80 6.22 -8.37 11.64
CA GLY A 80 6.30 -8.43 10.17
C GLY A 80 5.34 -9.34 9.40
N GLY A 81 4.19 -9.74 9.95
CA GLY A 81 3.18 -10.50 9.18
C GLY A 81 1.97 -9.69 8.75
N SER A 82 1.98 -9.05 7.57
CA SER A 82 0.76 -8.51 6.94
C SER A 82 -0.07 -9.64 6.34
N GLN A 83 -0.74 -10.43 7.18
CA GLN A 83 -1.63 -11.54 6.76
C GLN A 83 -3.06 -11.33 7.27
N GLY A 84 -3.52 -10.08 7.28
CA GLY A 84 -4.86 -9.73 7.78
C GLY A 84 -5.98 -10.55 7.13
N TRP A 85 -5.85 -10.97 5.87
CA TRP A 85 -6.85 -11.80 5.20
C TRP A 85 -7.08 -13.17 5.86
N LEU A 86 -6.08 -13.76 6.53
CA LEU A 86 -6.23 -15.03 7.25
C LEU A 86 -7.11 -14.88 8.50
N HIS A 87 -7.04 -13.73 9.16
CA HIS A 87 -7.66 -13.49 10.46
C HIS A 87 -8.93 -12.65 10.38
N LEU A 88 -9.14 -11.93 9.28
CA LEU A 88 -10.27 -11.03 9.05
C LEU A 88 -11.19 -11.52 7.91
N GLY A 89 -10.64 -12.25 6.94
CA GLY A 89 -11.40 -12.68 5.76
C GLY A 89 -11.72 -11.50 4.83
N ASN A 90 -13.00 -11.32 4.49
CA ASN A 90 -13.47 -10.30 3.56
C ASN A 90 -14.20 -9.15 4.28
N PRO A 91 -14.27 -7.94 3.69
CA PRO A 91 -15.15 -6.89 4.19
C PRO A 91 -16.61 -7.33 4.16
N ALA A 92 -17.32 -7.14 5.27
CA ALA A 92 -18.72 -7.53 5.44
C ALA A 92 -19.66 -6.33 5.62
N LYS A 93 -19.15 -5.22 6.19
CA LYS A 93 -19.90 -3.96 6.34
C LYS A 93 -18.95 -2.77 6.42
N ILE A 94 -19.38 -1.62 5.90
CA ILE A 94 -18.64 -0.35 6.03
C ILE A 94 -19.60 0.74 6.51
N MET A 95 -19.32 1.34 7.66
CA MET A 95 -20.15 2.37 8.29
C MET A 95 -19.43 3.71 8.32
N ARG A 96 -20.04 4.79 7.82
CA ARG A 96 -19.56 6.17 8.07
C ARG A 96 -19.93 6.60 9.49
N ASP A 97 -18.93 7.13 10.21
CA ASP A 97 -19.08 7.67 11.57
C ASP A 97 -19.79 6.72 12.56
N GLY A 98 -19.76 5.41 12.27
CA GLY A 98 -20.45 4.36 13.03
C GLY A 98 -21.98 4.38 12.95
N LYS A 99 -22.59 5.24 12.10
CA LYS A 99 -24.04 5.49 12.09
C LYS A 99 -24.72 5.09 10.78
N GLN A 100 -24.05 5.30 9.66
CA GLN A 100 -24.64 5.09 8.34
C GLN A 100 -23.88 4.03 7.57
N GLU A 101 -24.56 2.96 7.16
CA GLU A 101 -23.99 1.95 6.27
C GLU A 101 -23.83 2.53 4.87
N LEU A 102 -22.66 2.36 4.27
CA LEU A 102 -22.37 2.73 2.90
C LEU A 102 -22.59 1.53 1.99
N THR A 103 -23.05 1.78 0.76
CA THR A 103 -23.16 0.71 -0.23
C THR A 103 -21.76 0.41 -0.78
N PHE A 104 -21.42 -0.86 -0.91
CA PHE A 104 -20.10 -1.29 -1.41
C PHE A 104 -19.73 -0.74 -2.79
N THR A 105 -20.74 -0.51 -3.63
CA THR A 105 -20.57 0.03 -4.99
C THR A 105 -20.56 1.54 -5.06
N ASP A 106 -20.80 2.26 -3.95
CA ASP A 106 -20.70 3.72 -3.92
C ASP A 106 -19.26 4.14 -4.27
N ILE A 107 -19.11 5.29 -4.95
CA ILE A 107 -17.79 5.86 -5.25
C ILE A 107 -17.34 6.72 -4.09
N ILE A 108 -16.10 6.55 -3.63
CA ILE A 108 -15.58 7.19 -2.42
C ILE A 108 -15.77 8.71 -2.46
N CYS A 109 -15.41 9.39 -3.55
CA CYS A 109 -15.53 10.85 -3.65
C CYS A 109 -16.98 11.36 -3.70
N ASP A 110 -17.95 10.53 -4.07
CA ASP A 110 -19.36 10.91 -4.09
C ASP A 110 -19.98 10.88 -2.69
N VAL A 111 -19.45 10.03 -1.81
CA VAL A 111 -20.03 9.79 -0.49
C VAL A 111 -19.15 10.24 0.66
N LEU A 112 -17.83 10.23 0.55
CA LEU A 112 -16.89 10.53 1.65
C LEU A 112 -16.04 11.76 1.33
N HIS A 113 -15.69 12.50 2.38
CA HIS A 113 -14.76 13.62 2.32
C HIS A 113 -13.41 13.26 2.93
N ASP A 114 -12.40 14.08 2.68
CA ASP A 114 -11.09 13.94 3.31
C ASP A 114 -11.19 13.82 4.84
N ARG A 115 -10.41 12.91 5.39
CA ARG A 115 -10.34 12.52 6.81
C ARG A 115 -11.64 12.00 7.41
N ASN A 116 -12.65 11.64 6.61
CA ASN A 116 -13.81 10.92 7.12
C ASN A 116 -13.40 9.60 7.78
N HIS A 117 -14.12 9.25 8.84
CA HIS A 117 -13.93 8.00 9.56
C HIS A 117 -14.95 6.97 9.10
N VAL A 118 -14.46 5.79 8.74
CA VAL A 118 -15.31 4.64 8.41
C VAL A 118 -14.93 3.44 9.25
N TYR A 119 -15.90 2.59 9.55
CA TYR A 119 -15.74 1.42 10.40
C TYR A 119 -16.04 0.18 9.59
N VAL A 120 -15.08 -0.74 9.53
CA VAL A 120 -15.19 -1.97 8.74
C VAL A 120 -15.43 -3.15 9.67
N SER A 121 -16.51 -3.89 9.41
CA SER A 121 -16.70 -5.24 9.95
C SER A 121 -16.30 -6.26 8.90
N THR A 122 -15.76 -7.40 9.33
CA THR A 122 -15.20 -8.41 8.44
C THR A 122 -15.89 -9.77 8.64
N SER A 123 -15.73 -10.69 7.70
CA SER A 123 -16.41 -11.98 7.74
C SER A 123 -15.94 -12.89 8.88
N LEU A 124 -14.75 -12.66 9.44
CA LEU A 124 -14.16 -13.44 10.53
C LEU A 124 -13.95 -12.62 11.81
N GLY A 125 -14.49 -11.39 11.87
CA GLY A 125 -14.32 -10.45 12.99
C GLY A 125 -15.15 -9.20 12.84
#